data_AF-A0A8C3IIL5-F1
#
_entry.id   AF-A0A8C3IIL5-F1
#
_cell.length_a   1.000
_cell.length_b   1.000
_cell.length_c   1.000
_cell.angle_alpha   90.00
_cell.angle_beta   90.00
_cell.angle_gamma   90.00
#
_symmetry.space_group_name_H-M   'P 1'
#
loop_
_entity.id
_entity.type
_entity.pdbx_description
1 polymer ?
#
loop_
_entity_poly.entity_id
_entity_poly.type
_entity_poly.pdbx_seq_one_letter_code
_entity_poly.pdbx_strand_id
1 'polypeptide(L)'
;MASLPVLQEETLFRKGFRSYRIPALLYVPQSCTILAFAEEREDEVDEHPKLIAMRRGTYDGTTHHVQWNKMETIVNAQLEGHRSMNPCPVYDEVTGNLILFFIAVPGKVSENHQIKTKTNLVHLCQVTSTDNGCSWSPVKDFTETVIGTAHKDWATFAVGPGHGLQLLNEAWSLVIPAYAYRILDPGKKPSPHAFCFVSSDHRKTWAMGNFVAKEHAVEERVLYCNARNSQGARVQAVSYNHGMEFDGGQRIEKLVDPPHGCHGSVTGFPSPANMKSGCQDTWVLYSHPTGPKAYEMVCFSFAGSSSTPSCLATFFGTEKQE
;
A
#
# COMPACT_ATOMS: atom_id res chain seq x y z
N MET A 1 -4.50 -14.86 26.30
CA MET A 1 -3.43 -15.61 25.61
C MET A 1 -2.17 -14.75 25.65
N ALA A 2 -0.98 -15.34 25.68
CA ALA A 2 0.25 -14.60 25.47
C ALA A 2 0.40 -14.25 23.98
N SER A 3 1.15 -13.20 23.66
CA SER A 3 1.61 -12.94 22.29
C SER A 3 2.60 -14.03 21.85
N LEU A 4 2.75 -14.20 20.53
CA LEU A 4 3.81 -15.02 19.97
C LEU A 4 5.19 -14.44 20.36
N PRO A 5 6.21 -15.26 20.65
CA PRO A 5 7.55 -14.77 20.89
C PRO A 5 8.10 -14.14 19.60
N VAL A 6 8.61 -12.91 19.69
CA VAL A 6 9.18 -12.13 18.59
C VAL A 6 10.65 -11.80 18.88
N LEU A 7 11.45 -11.58 17.83
CA LEU A 7 12.88 -11.27 17.96
C LEU A 7 13.15 -9.87 18.53
N GLN A 8 12.32 -8.89 18.14
CA GLN A 8 12.37 -7.50 18.62
C GLN A 8 10.95 -6.91 18.57
N GLU A 9 10.59 -6.13 19.58
CA GLU A 9 9.38 -5.29 19.60
C GLU A 9 9.77 -3.90 20.13
N GLU A 10 9.54 -2.84 19.36
CA GLU A 10 9.99 -1.48 19.70
C GLU A 10 9.00 -0.40 19.25
N THR A 11 8.72 0.58 20.12
CA THR A 11 7.86 1.73 19.79
C THR A 11 8.62 2.77 18.96
N LEU A 12 8.71 2.56 17.65
CA LEU A 12 9.42 3.45 16.72
C LEU A 12 8.86 4.89 16.72
N PHE A 13 7.54 5.02 16.61
CA PHE A 13 6.80 6.28 16.64
C PHE A 13 5.95 6.33 17.91
N ARG A 14 6.14 7.37 18.73
CA ARG A 14 5.44 7.54 20.03
C ARG A 14 4.69 8.87 20.03
N LYS A 15 3.38 8.84 20.28
CA LYS A 15 2.55 10.04 20.44
C LYS A 15 3.14 10.96 21.52
N GLY A 16 3.22 12.24 21.20
CA GLY A 16 3.70 13.30 22.09
C GLY A 16 2.94 14.59 21.79
N PHE A 17 3.66 15.66 21.44
CA PHE A 17 3.04 16.86 20.85
C PHE A 17 2.42 16.56 19.46
N ARG A 18 3.01 15.62 18.70
CA ARG A 18 2.50 15.13 17.42
C ARG A 18 1.91 13.72 17.57
N SER A 19 0.98 13.37 16.69
CA SER A 19 0.44 12.02 16.55
C SER A 19 0.99 11.32 15.31
N TYR A 20 1.05 9.99 15.32
CA TYR A 20 1.59 9.18 14.23
C TYR A 20 0.62 8.05 13.88
N ARG A 21 0.20 7.98 12.62
CA ARG A 21 -0.72 6.96 12.09
C ARG A 21 -0.32 6.60 10.65
N ILE A 22 -1.03 5.65 10.05
CA ILE A 22 -0.86 5.23 8.65
C ILE A 22 0.59 4.78 8.38
N PRO A 23 1.02 3.65 8.98
CA PRO A 23 2.38 3.17 8.85
C PRO A 23 2.65 2.60 7.45
N ALA A 24 3.88 2.75 6.98
CA ALA A 24 4.44 1.94 5.91
C ALA A 24 5.84 1.45 6.29
N LEU A 25 6.25 0.32 5.74
CA LEU A 25 7.53 -0.32 6.03
C LEU A 25 8.09 -0.87 4.72
N LEU A 26 9.37 -0.60 4.46
CA LEU A 26 10.10 -1.09 3.28
C LEU A 26 11.45 -1.65 3.72
N TYR A 27 11.85 -2.78 3.13
CA TYR A 27 13.18 -3.37 3.29
C TYR A 27 14.00 -3.13 2.01
N VAL A 28 15.30 -2.90 2.18
CA VAL A 28 16.28 -2.66 1.11
C VAL A 28 17.38 -3.71 1.26
N PRO A 29 17.32 -4.83 0.51
CA PRO A 29 18.20 -5.98 0.70
C PRO A 29 19.71 -5.66 0.57
N GLN A 30 20.07 -4.82 -0.40
CA GLN A 30 21.44 -4.47 -0.78
C GLN A 30 22.23 -3.79 0.35
N SER A 31 21.53 -3.17 1.30
CA SER A 31 22.13 -2.45 2.43
C SER A 31 21.57 -2.90 3.80
N CYS A 32 20.88 -4.04 3.85
CA CYS A 32 20.17 -4.56 5.04
C CYS A 32 19.33 -3.48 5.76
N THR A 33 18.79 -2.52 5.03
CA THR A 33 18.19 -1.30 5.59
C THR A 33 16.67 -1.43 5.62
N ILE A 34 16.05 -1.00 6.73
CA ILE A 34 14.60 -0.93 6.88
C ILE A 34 14.21 0.54 7.00
N LEU A 35 13.24 0.98 6.20
CA LEU A 35 12.65 2.31 6.27
C LEU A 35 11.22 2.18 6.79
N ALA A 36 10.98 2.72 7.99
CA ALA A 36 9.66 2.82 8.59
C ALA A 36 9.14 4.25 8.41
N PHE A 37 7.93 4.40 7.89
CA PHE A 37 7.27 5.68 7.62
C PHE A 37 5.94 5.79 8.38
N ALA A 38 5.51 7.01 8.68
CA ALA A 38 4.18 7.31 9.20
C ALA A 38 3.71 8.70 8.73
N GLU A 39 2.39 8.91 8.67
CA GLU A 39 1.85 10.28 8.70
C GLU A 39 2.19 10.91 10.05
N GLU A 40 2.96 11.99 10.01
CA GLU A 40 3.25 12.85 11.14
C GLU A 40 2.21 13.97 11.20
N ARG A 41 1.41 13.98 12.27
CA ARG A 41 0.19 14.78 12.38
C ARG A 41 0.28 15.79 13.52
N GLU A 42 -0.36 16.94 13.34
CA GLU A 42 -0.62 17.91 14.42
C GLU A 42 -1.44 17.27 15.57
N ASP A 43 -2.51 16.54 15.24
CA ASP A 43 -3.34 15.80 16.20
C ASP A 43 -3.89 14.48 15.58
N GLU A 44 -5.05 13.99 16.05
CA GLU A 44 -5.63 12.72 15.57
C GLU A 44 -6.60 12.90 14.38
N VAL A 45 -7.03 14.13 14.07
CA VAL A 45 -7.94 14.47 12.98
C VAL A 45 -7.29 14.16 11.62
N ASP A 46 -8.07 13.73 10.63
CA ASP A 46 -7.54 13.29 9.34
C ASP A 46 -7.35 14.45 8.33
N GLU A 47 -8.00 15.58 8.58
CA GLU A 47 -8.01 16.83 7.81
C GLU A 47 -6.89 17.78 8.21
N HIS A 48 -6.30 17.62 9.39
CA HIS A 48 -5.32 18.56 9.92
C HIS A 48 -3.96 18.45 9.19
N PRO A 49 -3.08 19.46 9.28
CA PRO A 49 -1.77 19.45 8.62
C PRO A 49 -0.95 18.21 8.96
N LYS A 50 -0.32 17.66 7.92
CA LYS A 50 0.47 16.42 8.00
C LYS A 50 1.69 16.49 7.10
N LEU A 51 2.77 15.90 7.60
CA LEU A 51 3.98 15.58 6.87
C LEU A 51 4.23 14.07 6.95
N ILE A 52 5.29 13.57 6.32
CA ILE A 52 5.69 12.16 6.47
C ILE A 52 6.94 12.12 7.35
N ALA A 53 6.84 11.45 8.50
CA ALA A 53 7.99 11.11 9.32
C ALA A 53 8.52 9.73 8.94
N MET A 54 9.82 9.54 9.13
CA MET A 54 10.54 8.32 8.81
C MET A 54 11.53 7.98 9.92
N ARG A 55 11.84 6.69 10.07
CA ARG A 55 13.08 6.21 10.67
C ARG A 55 13.77 5.25 9.70
N ARG A 56 15.09 5.38 9.61
CA ARG A 56 15.98 4.44 8.94
C ARG A 56 16.60 3.53 9.99
N GLY A 57 16.57 2.23 9.78
CA GLY A 57 17.19 1.23 10.66
C GLY A 57 18.05 0.26 9.86
N THR A 58 19.08 -0.30 10.50
CA THR A 58 19.97 -1.30 9.89
C THR A 58 19.77 -2.63 10.60
N TYR A 59 19.48 -3.69 9.85
CA TYR A 59 19.42 -5.05 10.37
C TYR A 59 20.81 -5.67 10.48
N ASP A 60 21.18 -6.10 11.68
CA ASP A 60 22.40 -6.87 11.94
C ASP A 60 22.05 -8.36 12.00
N GLY A 61 22.50 -9.12 11.01
CA GLY A 61 22.29 -10.57 10.92
C GLY A 61 23.06 -11.40 11.96
N THR A 62 23.96 -10.80 12.75
CA THR A 62 24.71 -11.49 13.83
C THR A 62 24.04 -11.39 15.19
N THR A 63 23.39 -10.25 15.49
CA THR A 63 22.56 -10.07 16.71
C THR A 63 21.06 -10.30 16.45
N HIS A 64 20.67 -10.45 15.18
CA HIS A 64 19.28 -10.51 14.70
C HIS A 64 18.42 -9.29 15.10
N HIS A 65 19.06 -8.14 15.32
CA HIS A 65 18.44 -6.91 15.81
C HIS A 65 18.48 -5.80 14.75
N VAL A 66 17.47 -4.92 14.77
CA VAL A 66 17.42 -3.70 13.96
C VAL A 66 17.85 -2.51 14.81
N GLN A 67 18.93 -1.83 14.43
CA GLN A 67 19.38 -0.60 15.09
C GLN A 67 18.74 0.61 14.39
N TRP A 68 17.89 1.36 15.10
CA TRP A 68 17.13 2.47 14.53
C TRP A 68 17.79 3.83 14.76
N ASN A 69 17.92 4.60 13.69
CA ASN A 69 18.30 6.02 13.77
C ASN A 69 17.19 6.87 14.41
N LYS A 70 17.52 8.14 14.65
CA LYS A 70 16.55 9.16 15.04
C LYS A 70 15.44 9.29 13.98
N MET A 71 14.29 9.78 14.43
CA MET A 71 13.16 10.09 13.55
C MET A 71 13.46 11.39 12.78
N GLU A 72 13.17 11.39 11.48
CA GLU A 72 13.42 12.46 10.53
C GLU A 72 12.10 12.78 9.79
N THR A 73 11.73 14.06 9.66
CA THR A 73 10.59 14.49 8.81
C THR A 73 11.10 14.64 7.37
N ILE A 74 10.43 14.00 6.40
CA ILE A 74 10.80 14.12 4.98
C ILE A 74 10.26 15.45 4.44
N VAL A 75 11.03 16.52 4.64
CA VAL A 75 10.65 17.90 4.30
C VAL A 75 10.35 18.13 2.81
N ASN A 76 10.84 17.27 1.91
CA ASN A 76 10.54 17.35 0.48
C ASN A 76 9.27 16.58 0.08
N ALA A 77 8.68 15.77 0.96
CA ALA A 77 7.47 14.99 0.67
C ALA A 77 6.19 15.79 1.01
N GLN A 78 6.03 16.97 0.41
CA GLN A 78 4.86 17.85 0.57
C GLN A 78 4.67 18.75 -0.66
N LEU A 79 3.43 19.20 -0.90
CA LEU A 79 3.13 20.37 -1.73
C LEU A 79 2.75 21.54 -0.82
N GLU A 80 3.10 22.77 -1.20
CA GLU A 80 2.77 23.96 -0.41
C GLU A 80 1.25 24.10 -0.23
N GLY A 81 0.81 24.41 1.00
CA GLY A 81 -0.62 24.51 1.34
C GLY A 81 -1.39 23.17 1.40
N HIS A 82 -0.72 22.02 1.19
CA HIS A 82 -1.34 20.70 1.22
C HIS A 82 -0.87 19.89 2.44
N ARG A 83 -1.67 18.90 2.85
CA ARG A 83 -1.27 17.87 3.81
C ARG A 83 -0.86 16.59 3.09
N SER A 84 0.26 15.99 3.50
CA SER A 84 0.76 14.73 2.94
C SER A 84 0.17 13.52 3.67
N MET A 85 -0.36 12.55 2.92
CA MET A 85 -1.09 11.40 3.44
C MET A 85 -0.75 10.11 2.70
N ASN A 86 -1.03 8.96 3.33
CA ASN A 86 -0.76 7.62 2.81
C ASN A 86 0.67 7.42 2.23
N PRO A 87 1.73 7.39 3.06
CA PRO A 87 3.05 6.96 2.60
C PRO A 87 2.98 5.57 1.94
N CYS A 88 3.46 5.48 0.71
CA CYS A 88 3.52 4.26 -0.08
C CYS A 88 4.91 4.08 -0.72
N PRO A 89 5.88 3.51 0.03
CA PRO A 89 7.25 3.33 -0.44
C PRO A 89 7.40 2.05 -1.27
N VAL A 90 8.18 2.13 -2.35
CA VAL A 90 8.66 0.99 -3.14
C VAL A 90 10.17 1.13 -3.38
N TYR A 91 10.84 0.00 -3.59
CA TYR A 91 12.24 -0.06 -4.01
C TYR A 91 12.33 -0.67 -5.40
N ASP A 92 13.23 -0.14 -6.22
CA ASP A 92 13.58 -0.67 -7.54
C ASP A 92 14.99 -1.27 -7.48
N GLU A 93 15.08 -2.59 -7.30
CA GLU A 93 16.34 -3.33 -7.14
C GLU A 93 17.27 -3.20 -8.34
N VAL A 94 16.70 -3.03 -9.54
CA VAL A 94 17.46 -2.93 -10.80
C VAL A 94 18.18 -1.59 -10.93
N THR A 95 17.57 -0.50 -10.47
CA THR A 95 18.20 0.84 -10.54
C THR A 95 18.71 1.35 -9.19
N GLY A 96 18.52 0.59 -8.11
CA GLY A 96 18.90 0.96 -6.75
C GLY A 96 18.12 2.14 -6.16
N ASN A 97 16.97 2.50 -6.75
CA ASN A 97 16.21 3.71 -6.37
C ASN A 97 15.08 3.39 -5.38
N LEU A 98 14.98 4.22 -4.35
CA LEU A 98 13.81 4.31 -3.49
C LEU A 98 12.82 5.32 -4.07
N ILE A 99 11.53 4.99 -4.03
CA ILE A 99 10.44 5.87 -4.44
C ILE A 99 9.39 5.86 -3.34
N LEU A 100 9.09 7.02 -2.77
CA LEU A 100 8.00 7.21 -1.81
C LEU A 100 6.86 7.92 -2.53
N PHE A 101 5.79 7.19 -2.83
CA PHE A 101 4.52 7.76 -3.23
C PHE A 101 3.76 8.27 -2.01
N PHE A 102 2.95 9.30 -2.22
CA PHE A 102 2.00 9.82 -1.25
C PHE A 102 0.91 10.59 -1.98
N ILE A 103 -0.18 10.90 -1.29
CA ILE A 103 -1.16 11.89 -1.76
C ILE A 103 -1.01 13.20 -1.02
N ALA A 104 -1.23 14.30 -1.74
CA ALA A 104 -1.31 15.64 -1.18
C ALA A 104 -2.75 16.16 -1.36
N VAL A 105 -3.34 16.71 -0.29
CA VAL A 105 -4.73 17.23 -0.29
C VAL A 105 -4.74 18.66 0.25
N PRO A 106 -5.39 19.64 -0.41
CA PRO A 106 -5.30 21.04 -0.01
C PRO A 106 -5.92 21.30 1.36
N GLY A 107 -5.15 21.97 2.22
CA GLY A 107 -5.55 22.38 3.57
C GLY A 107 -6.32 21.31 4.34
N LYS A 108 -7.50 21.70 4.84
CA LYS A 108 -8.39 20.87 5.67
C LYS A 108 -9.60 20.30 4.92
N VAL A 109 -9.53 20.13 3.59
CA VAL A 109 -10.62 19.51 2.82
C VAL A 109 -10.71 18.02 3.13
N SER A 110 -11.85 17.55 3.65
CA SER A 110 -12.05 16.13 4.00
C SER A 110 -12.37 15.25 2.79
N GLU A 111 -12.12 13.95 2.93
CA GLU A 111 -12.52 12.93 1.95
C GLU A 111 -14.04 12.95 1.72
N ASN A 112 -14.79 13.06 2.82
CA ASN A 112 -16.24 13.15 2.88
C ASN A 112 -16.80 14.38 2.14
N HIS A 113 -16.12 15.53 2.19
CA HIS A 113 -16.48 16.71 1.40
C HIS A 113 -16.37 16.42 -0.10
N GLN A 114 -15.23 15.88 -0.55
CA GLN A 114 -14.98 15.58 -1.96
C GLN A 114 -15.95 14.52 -2.51
N ILE A 115 -16.25 13.46 -1.73
CA ILE A 115 -17.27 12.44 -2.07
C ILE A 115 -18.67 13.05 -2.24
N LYS A 116 -19.05 14.01 -1.39
CA LYS A 116 -20.35 14.69 -1.43
C LYS A 116 -20.47 15.68 -2.59
N THR A 117 -19.42 16.47 -2.84
CA THR A 117 -19.40 17.49 -3.92
C THR A 117 -19.09 16.91 -5.29
N LYS A 118 -18.55 15.68 -5.35
CA LYS A 118 -18.01 15.04 -6.56
C LYS A 118 -16.87 15.85 -7.19
N THR A 119 -16.12 16.57 -6.34
CA THR A 119 -14.98 17.39 -6.74
C THR A 119 -13.70 16.82 -6.14
N ASN A 120 -12.90 16.16 -6.98
CA ASN A 120 -11.60 15.63 -6.62
C ASN A 120 -10.56 16.76 -6.56
N LEU A 121 -9.84 16.84 -5.44
CA LEU A 121 -8.77 17.80 -5.16
C LEU A 121 -7.50 17.09 -4.68
N VAL A 122 -7.38 15.78 -4.91
CA VAL A 122 -6.21 14.99 -4.52
C VAL A 122 -5.14 15.04 -5.59
N HIS A 123 -3.88 15.25 -5.17
CA HIS A 123 -2.69 15.20 -6.00
C HIS A 123 -1.88 13.92 -5.73
N LEU A 124 -1.49 13.20 -6.77
CA LEU A 124 -0.57 12.06 -6.72
C LEU A 124 0.88 12.55 -6.79
N CYS A 125 1.62 12.38 -5.69
CA CYS A 125 2.98 12.86 -5.55
C CYS A 125 3.97 11.72 -5.32
N GLN A 126 5.23 11.93 -5.70
CA GLN A 126 6.35 11.12 -5.24
C GLN A 126 7.60 11.95 -4.94
N VAL A 127 8.45 11.41 -4.08
CA VAL A 127 9.87 11.77 -3.94
C VAL A 127 10.74 10.52 -4.11
N THR A 128 11.98 10.69 -4.56
CA THR A 128 12.92 9.58 -4.78
C THR A 128 14.22 9.75 -3.99
N SER A 129 14.85 8.65 -3.59
CA SER A 129 16.17 8.63 -2.95
C SER A 129 17.10 7.67 -3.69
N THR A 130 18.35 8.11 -3.88
CA THR A 130 19.47 7.34 -4.46
C THR A 130 20.50 6.92 -3.40
N ASP A 131 20.21 7.12 -2.12
CA ASP A 131 21.17 7.04 -1.01
C ASP A 131 20.60 6.29 0.21
N ASN A 132 19.76 5.28 -0.04
CA ASN A 132 19.10 4.45 0.97
C ASN A 132 18.25 5.26 1.99
N GLY A 133 17.65 6.36 1.52
CA GLY A 133 16.79 7.22 2.32
C GLY A 133 17.57 8.11 3.29
N CYS A 134 18.73 8.63 2.87
CA CYS A 134 19.46 9.67 3.62
C CYS A 134 19.09 11.08 3.15
N SER A 135 18.78 11.23 1.86
CA SER A 135 18.21 12.44 1.26
C SER A 135 17.12 12.06 0.25
N TRP A 136 16.27 13.03 -0.10
CA TRP A 136 15.14 12.85 -0.99
C TRP A 136 15.10 13.96 -2.03
N SER A 137 14.72 13.63 -3.26
CA SER A 137 14.48 14.61 -4.32
C SER A 137 13.42 15.65 -3.90
N PRO A 138 13.34 16.81 -4.57
CA PRO A 138 12.12 17.62 -4.54
C PRO A 138 10.88 16.77 -4.87
N VAL A 139 9.73 17.18 -4.35
CA VAL A 139 8.43 16.65 -4.77
C VAL A 139 8.26 16.77 -6.28
N LYS A 140 7.66 15.76 -6.89
CA LYS A 140 7.03 15.90 -8.20
C LYS A 140 5.60 15.39 -8.14
N ASP A 141 4.68 16.24 -8.58
CA ASP A 141 3.28 15.88 -8.88
C ASP A 141 3.23 15.19 -10.24
N PHE A 142 2.50 14.07 -10.32
CA PHE A 142 2.29 13.27 -11.53
C PHE A 142 0.81 13.17 -11.93
N THR A 143 -0.10 13.85 -11.22
CA THR A 143 -1.56 13.71 -11.35
C THR A 143 -2.03 13.85 -12.80
N GLU A 144 -1.70 14.95 -13.46
CA GLU A 144 -2.07 15.18 -14.87
C GLU A 144 -1.41 14.17 -15.83
N THR A 145 -0.16 13.78 -15.55
CA THR A 145 0.61 12.88 -16.44
C THR A 145 0.22 11.40 -16.36
N VAL A 146 -0.48 10.96 -15.31
CA VAL A 146 -0.76 9.54 -15.03
C VAL A 146 -2.25 9.25 -14.88
N ILE A 147 -3.02 10.20 -14.32
CA ILE A 147 -4.48 10.10 -14.15
C ILE A 147 -5.19 10.95 -15.21
N GLY A 148 -4.69 12.17 -15.47
CA GLY A 148 -5.19 13.07 -16.51
C GLY A 148 -6.71 13.26 -16.45
N THR A 149 -7.40 13.02 -17.56
CA THR A 149 -8.86 13.22 -17.67
C THR A 149 -9.68 12.39 -16.68
N ALA A 150 -9.20 11.18 -16.30
CA ALA A 150 -9.91 10.30 -15.37
C ALA A 150 -10.05 10.88 -13.95
N HIS A 151 -9.25 11.91 -13.61
CA HIS A 151 -9.31 12.60 -12.31
C HIS A 151 -10.70 13.18 -12.02
N LYS A 152 -11.41 13.59 -13.08
CA LYS A 152 -12.77 14.18 -13.06
C LYS A 152 -13.88 13.12 -12.95
N ASP A 153 -13.60 11.87 -13.31
CA ASP A 153 -14.53 10.75 -13.18
C ASP A 153 -14.52 10.16 -11.75
N TRP A 154 -13.65 10.69 -10.89
CA TRP A 154 -13.50 10.30 -9.48
C TRP A 154 -13.91 11.47 -8.60
N ALA A 155 -14.46 11.16 -7.43
CA ALA A 155 -14.70 12.15 -6.39
C ALA A 155 -13.48 12.36 -5.49
N THR A 156 -12.66 11.32 -5.29
CA THR A 156 -11.38 11.33 -4.55
C THR A 156 -10.66 9.99 -4.79
N PHE A 157 -9.36 9.91 -4.54
CA PHE A 157 -8.57 8.67 -4.63
C PHE A 157 -7.43 8.65 -3.61
N ALA A 158 -6.83 7.49 -3.37
CA ALA A 158 -5.57 7.39 -2.62
C ALA A 158 -4.71 6.18 -3.04
N VAL A 159 -3.41 6.26 -2.76
CA VAL A 159 -2.46 5.13 -2.87
C VAL A 159 -2.39 4.34 -1.55
N GLY A 160 -2.04 3.05 -1.64
CA GLY A 160 -1.81 2.14 -0.51
C GLY A 160 -2.88 2.23 0.59
N PRO A 161 -2.53 2.64 1.83
CA PRO A 161 -1.16 2.88 2.33
C PRO A 161 -0.43 1.54 2.59
N GLY A 162 0.88 1.61 2.86
CA GLY A 162 1.75 0.42 2.97
C GLY A 162 2.72 0.33 1.79
N HIS A 163 3.46 -0.77 1.65
CA HIS A 163 4.48 -0.89 0.59
C HIS A 163 3.85 -0.98 -0.81
N GLY A 164 4.53 -0.40 -1.79
CA GLY A 164 4.43 -0.79 -3.19
C GLY A 164 5.33 -2.01 -3.47
N LEU A 165 5.22 -2.55 -4.68
CA LEU A 165 5.79 -3.85 -5.06
C LEU A 165 6.66 -3.73 -6.31
N GLN A 166 7.71 -4.55 -6.41
CA GLN A 166 8.39 -4.84 -7.68
C GLN A 166 8.08 -6.28 -8.11
N LEU A 167 7.70 -6.46 -9.38
CA LEU A 167 7.38 -7.78 -9.95
C LEU A 167 8.65 -8.47 -10.46
N LEU A 168 8.72 -9.78 -10.27
CA LEU A 168 9.77 -10.62 -10.88
C LEU A 168 9.37 -11.07 -12.30
N ASN A 169 9.07 -10.09 -13.16
CA ASN A 169 8.84 -10.26 -14.59
C ASN A 169 10.02 -9.67 -15.40
N GLU A 170 10.02 -9.83 -16.73
CA GLU A 170 11.15 -9.41 -17.59
C GLU A 170 11.48 -7.91 -17.46
N ALA A 171 10.46 -7.08 -17.26
CA ALA A 171 10.58 -5.62 -17.13
C ALA A 171 10.81 -5.13 -15.69
N TRP A 172 10.87 -6.03 -14.70
CA TRP A 172 10.95 -5.74 -13.27
C TRP A 172 9.93 -4.65 -12.83
N SER A 173 8.69 -4.80 -13.29
CA SER A 173 7.65 -3.76 -13.19
C SER A 173 7.40 -3.32 -11.75
N LEU A 174 7.33 -2.01 -11.52
CA LEU A 174 6.90 -1.43 -10.25
C LEU A 174 5.38 -1.30 -10.23
N VAL A 175 4.76 -1.66 -9.12
CA VAL A 175 3.31 -1.66 -8.90
C VAL A 175 2.98 -0.91 -7.61
N ILE A 176 2.17 0.15 -7.73
CA ILE A 176 1.66 0.94 -6.61
C ILE A 176 0.15 0.69 -6.48
N PRO A 177 -0.34 0.14 -5.36
CA PRO A 177 -1.78 -0.03 -5.16
C PRO A 177 -2.49 1.31 -4.97
N ALA A 178 -3.72 1.41 -5.46
CA ALA A 178 -4.57 2.58 -5.31
C ALA A 178 -6.06 2.23 -5.25
N TYR A 179 -6.88 3.18 -4.84
CA TYR A 179 -8.34 3.10 -5.01
C TYR A 179 -8.92 4.48 -5.31
N ALA A 180 -10.03 4.52 -6.07
CA ALA A 180 -10.74 5.75 -6.39
C ALA A 180 -12.24 5.62 -6.16
N TYR A 181 -12.86 6.67 -5.64
CA TYR A 181 -14.31 6.81 -5.51
C TYR A 181 -14.91 7.23 -6.87
N ARG A 182 -15.22 6.27 -7.73
CA ARG A 182 -15.72 6.48 -9.09
C ARG A 182 -17.13 7.07 -9.11
N ILE A 183 -17.33 8.10 -9.92
CA ILE A 183 -18.61 8.74 -10.22
C ILE A 183 -19.25 8.02 -11.40
N LEU A 184 -19.73 6.80 -11.16
CA LEU A 184 -20.37 5.97 -12.21
C LEU A 184 -21.77 6.47 -12.60
N ASP A 185 -22.38 7.34 -11.78
CA ASP A 185 -23.73 7.85 -11.94
C ASP A 185 -23.85 9.22 -11.25
N PRO A 186 -24.25 10.29 -11.96
CA PRO A 186 -24.46 11.62 -11.38
C PRO A 186 -25.49 11.66 -10.23
N GLY A 187 -26.48 10.78 -10.21
CA GLY A 187 -27.52 10.69 -9.17
C GLY A 187 -27.17 9.84 -7.94
N LYS A 188 -26.09 9.03 -7.97
CA LYS A 188 -25.71 8.12 -6.86
C LYS A 188 -24.49 8.61 -6.08
N LYS A 189 -24.30 8.12 -4.84
CA LYS A 189 -23.04 8.31 -4.09
C LYS A 189 -21.90 7.65 -4.88
N PRO A 190 -20.72 8.30 -5.04
CA PRO A 190 -19.54 7.66 -5.61
C PRO A 190 -19.17 6.37 -4.84
N SER A 191 -18.65 5.37 -5.56
CA SER A 191 -18.31 4.06 -4.99
C SER A 191 -16.80 3.81 -5.09
N PRO A 192 -16.14 3.23 -4.09
CA PRO A 192 -14.70 3.00 -4.11
C PRO A 192 -14.36 1.73 -4.93
N HIS A 193 -13.38 1.83 -5.82
CA HIS A 193 -12.85 0.71 -6.61
C HIS A 193 -11.32 0.68 -6.52
N ALA A 194 -10.75 -0.50 -6.32
CA ALA A 194 -9.31 -0.73 -6.28
C ALA A 194 -8.71 -0.85 -7.70
N PHE A 195 -7.47 -0.40 -7.88
CA PHE A 195 -6.69 -0.48 -9.13
C PHE A 195 -5.20 -0.25 -8.86
N CYS A 196 -4.32 -0.53 -9.83
CA CYS A 196 -2.87 -0.27 -9.72
C CYS A 196 -2.43 0.95 -10.54
N PHE A 197 -1.37 1.63 -10.10
CA PHE A 197 -0.43 2.28 -11.02
C PHE A 197 0.73 1.33 -11.30
N VAL A 198 1.17 1.23 -12.55
CA VAL A 198 2.20 0.28 -13.01
C VAL A 198 3.26 1.01 -13.84
N SER A 199 4.54 0.72 -13.59
CA SER A 199 5.68 1.23 -14.37
C SER A 199 6.57 0.07 -14.81
N SER A 200 6.74 -0.12 -16.11
CA SER A 200 7.61 -1.16 -16.70
C SER A 200 8.89 -0.60 -17.32
N ASP A 201 9.30 0.62 -16.93
CA ASP A 201 10.47 1.31 -17.47
C ASP A 201 11.38 1.96 -16.40
N HIS A 202 11.21 1.53 -15.14
CA HIS A 202 11.91 2.04 -13.94
C HIS A 202 11.59 3.52 -13.59
N ARG A 203 10.27 3.83 -13.51
CA ARG A 203 9.63 5.10 -13.09
C ARG A 203 9.65 6.26 -14.09
N LYS A 204 10.04 6.03 -15.34
CA LYS A 204 10.08 7.10 -16.36
C LYS A 204 8.66 7.43 -16.83
N THR A 205 7.81 6.41 -16.98
CA THR A 205 6.37 6.52 -17.20
C THR A 205 5.60 5.66 -16.21
N TRP A 206 4.32 5.98 -16.01
CA TRP A 206 3.40 5.22 -15.18
C TRP A 206 2.07 5.09 -15.93
N ALA A 207 1.55 3.87 -16.02
CA ALA A 207 0.23 3.57 -16.52
C ALA A 207 -0.75 3.34 -15.36
N MET A 208 -2.04 3.52 -15.63
CA MET A 208 -3.13 3.15 -14.75
C MET A 208 -3.70 1.80 -15.20
N GLY A 209 -3.75 0.82 -14.29
CA GLY A 209 -4.45 -0.44 -14.50
C GLY A 209 -5.96 -0.29 -14.36
N ASN A 210 -6.71 -1.20 -14.97
CA ASN A 210 -8.16 -1.29 -14.86
C ASN A 210 -8.58 -1.61 -13.41
N PHE A 211 -9.79 -1.15 -13.07
CA PHE A 211 -10.39 -1.38 -11.75
C PHE A 211 -10.76 -2.86 -11.55
N VAL A 212 -10.64 -3.34 -10.30
CA VAL A 212 -11.08 -4.68 -9.91
C VAL A 212 -12.55 -4.89 -10.27
N ALA A 213 -12.80 -5.87 -11.14
CA ALA A 213 -14.10 -6.11 -11.74
C ALA A 213 -14.95 -7.10 -10.91
N LYS A 214 -16.11 -7.47 -11.48
CA LYS A 214 -16.81 -8.70 -11.15
C LYS A 214 -16.74 -9.64 -12.36
N GLU A 215 -16.29 -10.85 -12.09
CA GLU A 215 -16.11 -12.02 -12.97
C GLU A 215 -14.97 -11.93 -14.02
N HIS A 216 -14.69 -13.08 -14.66
CA HIS A 216 -13.55 -13.42 -15.55
C HIS A 216 -12.20 -13.76 -14.87
N ALA A 217 -11.37 -14.55 -15.60
CA ALA A 217 -10.03 -15.15 -15.31
C ALA A 217 -9.54 -15.88 -16.60
N VAL A 218 -8.38 -16.58 -16.79
CA VAL A 218 -7.26 -17.10 -15.96
C VAL A 218 -5.96 -17.14 -16.80
N GLU A 219 -4.74 -16.88 -16.28
CA GLU A 219 -3.46 -17.39 -16.86
C GLU A 219 -2.30 -17.57 -15.82
N GLU A 220 -1.01 -17.38 -16.17
CA GLU A 220 0.14 -17.71 -15.29
C GLU A 220 0.84 -16.52 -14.58
N ARG A 221 1.36 -16.78 -13.37
CA ARG A 221 1.92 -15.83 -12.38
C ARG A 221 0.96 -14.73 -11.96
N VAL A 222 0.58 -14.74 -10.68
CA VAL A 222 -0.49 -13.87 -10.17
C VAL A 222 0.01 -12.69 -9.34
N LEU A 223 -0.53 -11.51 -9.65
CA LEU A 223 -0.63 -10.40 -8.71
C LEU A 223 -1.93 -10.55 -7.93
N TYR A 224 -1.83 -10.87 -6.65
CA TYR A 224 -2.94 -11.07 -5.72
C TYR A 224 -3.31 -9.75 -5.03
N CYS A 225 -4.59 -9.40 -5.09
CA CYS A 225 -5.21 -8.25 -4.44
C CYS A 225 -5.93 -8.69 -3.16
N ASN A 226 -5.68 -7.97 -2.05
CA ASN A 226 -6.52 -8.05 -0.85
C ASN A 226 -7.07 -6.66 -0.50
N ALA A 227 -8.39 -6.48 -0.58
CA ALA A 227 -9.08 -5.21 -0.44
C ALA A 227 -9.97 -5.15 0.82
N ARG A 228 -10.04 -3.94 1.41
CA ARG A 228 -10.90 -3.62 2.55
C ARG A 228 -12.37 -3.51 2.11
N ASN A 229 -13.28 -3.98 2.96
CA ASN A 229 -14.70 -4.03 2.66
C ASN A 229 -15.55 -3.72 3.91
N SER A 230 -16.42 -2.73 3.82
CA SER A 230 -17.37 -2.38 4.90
C SER A 230 -18.42 -3.48 5.14
N GLN A 231 -18.57 -4.46 4.24
CA GLN A 231 -19.47 -5.62 4.39
C GLN A 231 -18.84 -6.77 5.21
N GLY A 232 -18.00 -6.46 6.20
CA GLY A 232 -17.58 -7.39 7.28
C GLY A 232 -16.66 -8.55 6.91
N ALA A 233 -16.22 -8.68 5.66
CA ALA A 233 -15.20 -9.66 5.25
C ALA A 233 -14.43 -9.17 4.02
N ARG A 234 -13.13 -9.46 3.98
CA ARG A 234 -12.19 -9.00 2.93
C ARG A 234 -12.67 -9.39 1.53
N VAL A 235 -12.32 -8.58 0.55
CA VAL A 235 -12.43 -8.96 -0.88
C VAL A 235 -11.04 -9.36 -1.38
N GLN A 236 -10.95 -10.48 -2.10
CA GLN A 236 -9.75 -10.90 -2.80
C GLN A 236 -9.99 -10.90 -4.31
N ALA A 237 -8.99 -10.45 -5.09
CA ALA A 237 -9.00 -10.52 -6.55
C ALA A 237 -7.61 -10.95 -7.05
N VAL A 238 -7.53 -11.34 -8.32
CA VAL A 238 -6.32 -11.91 -8.93
C VAL A 238 -6.08 -11.21 -10.26
N SER A 239 -4.82 -10.92 -10.60
CA SER A 239 -4.43 -10.39 -11.90
C SER A 239 -3.33 -11.24 -12.51
N TYR A 240 -3.52 -11.65 -13.77
CA TYR A 240 -2.53 -12.42 -14.54
C TYR A 240 -1.69 -11.51 -15.46
N ASN A 241 -2.18 -10.31 -15.78
CA ASN A 241 -1.50 -9.31 -16.59
C ASN A 241 -0.90 -8.18 -15.73
N HIS A 242 -0.20 -8.58 -14.65
CA HIS A 242 0.68 -7.70 -13.86
C HIS A 242 0.01 -6.48 -13.20
N GLY A 243 -1.29 -6.58 -12.89
CA GLY A 243 -2.09 -5.50 -12.30
C GLY A 243 -2.75 -4.56 -13.31
N MET A 244 -2.66 -4.87 -14.61
CA MET A 244 -3.39 -4.12 -15.64
C MET A 244 -4.89 -4.43 -15.62
N GLU A 245 -5.31 -5.65 -15.24
CA GLU A 245 -6.71 -6.06 -15.06
C GLU A 245 -6.82 -7.08 -13.92
N PHE A 246 -7.93 -7.09 -13.19
CA PHE A 246 -8.18 -8.03 -12.10
C PHE A 246 -9.50 -8.78 -12.27
N ASP A 247 -9.45 -10.08 -12.02
CA ASP A 247 -10.55 -11.02 -11.88
C ASP A 247 -11.64 -10.53 -10.93
N GLY A 248 -12.80 -11.17 -11.04
CA GLY A 248 -13.93 -10.95 -10.16
C GLY A 248 -13.64 -11.04 -8.67
N GLY A 249 -13.70 -9.90 -7.98
CA GLY A 249 -13.45 -9.81 -6.54
C GLY A 249 -14.40 -10.67 -5.70
N GLN A 250 -13.84 -11.67 -5.00
CA GLN A 250 -14.55 -12.62 -4.14
C GLN A 250 -14.53 -12.18 -2.68
N ARG A 251 -15.66 -12.31 -1.97
CA ARG A 251 -15.75 -12.07 -0.51
C ARG A 251 -15.27 -13.31 0.25
N ILE A 252 -14.37 -13.11 1.22
CA ILE A 252 -13.66 -14.21 1.89
C ILE A 252 -14.02 -14.26 3.38
N GLU A 253 -15.05 -15.03 3.72
CA GLU A 253 -15.61 -15.17 5.08
C GLU A 253 -14.57 -15.51 6.16
N LYS A 254 -13.47 -16.19 5.79
CA LYS A 254 -12.37 -16.55 6.70
C LYS A 254 -11.51 -15.34 7.11
N LEU A 255 -11.59 -14.23 6.40
CA LEU A 255 -10.90 -12.99 6.71
C LEU A 255 -11.94 -11.92 7.06
N VAL A 256 -12.24 -11.81 8.35
CA VAL A 256 -13.23 -10.84 8.87
C VAL A 256 -12.69 -9.42 8.76
N ASP A 257 -13.53 -8.50 8.31
CA ASP A 257 -13.35 -7.05 8.41
C ASP A 257 -14.26 -6.55 9.55
N PRO A 258 -13.88 -5.55 10.38
CA PRO A 258 -14.80 -4.93 11.33
C PRO A 258 -15.94 -4.18 10.59
N PRO A 259 -16.98 -3.66 11.29
CA PRO A 259 -18.15 -3.04 10.64
C PRO A 259 -17.90 -1.85 9.70
N HIS A 260 -16.71 -1.27 9.72
CA HIS A 260 -16.27 -0.20 8.79
C HIS A 260 -15.04 -0.62 7.95
N GLY A 261 -14.68 -1.92 7.98
CA GLY A 261 -13.41 -2.48 7.50
C GLY A 261 -12.17 -1.93 8.23
N CYS A 262 -11.01 -2.54 8.03
CA CYS A 262 -9.73 -1.97 8.47
C CYS A 262 -8.64 -2.00 7.39
N HIS A 263 -7.53 -1.30 7.68
CA HIS A 263 -6.29 -1.53 6.95
C HIS A 263 -5.67 -2.86 7.41
N GLY A 264 -5.01 -3.54 6.48
CA GLY A 264 -4.24 -4.75 6.74
C GLY A 264 -3.01 -4.76 5.85
N SER A 265 -2.05 -5.63 6.14
CA SER A 265 -0.89 -5.83 5.29
C SER A 265 -0.90 -7.24 4.72
N VAL A 266 -0.35 -7.39 3.51
CA VAL A 266 -0.08 -8.70 2.91
C VAL A 266 1.26 -8.69 2.20
N THR A 267 2.01 -9.78 2.29
CA THR A 267 3.26 -9.98 1.54
C THR A 267 3.39 -11.43 1.10
N GLY A 268 4.01 -11.66 -0.06
CA GLY A 268 4.54 -12.97 -0.43
C GLY A 268 5.88 -13.23 0.28
N PHE A 269 6.21 -14.50 0.50
CA PHE A 269 7.54 -14.93 0.96
C PHE A 269 7.83 -16.39 0.52
N PRO A 270 9.10 -16.83 0.41
CA PRO A 270 9.43 -18.18 -0.05
C PRO A 270 8.86 -19.29 0.86
N SER A 271 8.35 -20.37 0.25
CA SER A 271 7.81 -21.53 0.96
C SER A 271 8.89 -22.28 1.76
N PRO A 272 8.63 -22.75 3.00
CA PRO A 272 9.61 -23.50 3.77
C PRO A 272 10.02 -24.83 3.09
N ALA A 273 11.31 -24.97 2.79
CA ALA A 273 11.91 -25.99 1.90
C ALA A 273 11.68 -27.48 2.26
N ASN A 274 10.97 -27.80 3.34
CA ASN A 274 10.68 -29.17 3.80
C ASN A 274 9.22 -29.61 3.57
N MET A 275 8.33 -28.75 3.07
CA MET A 275 6.93 -29.11 2.77
C MET A 275 6.83 -29.88 1.43
N LYS A 276 6.76 -31.22 1.50
CA LYS A 276 6.47 -32.08 0.34
C LYS A 276 4.99 -32.05 -0.08
N SER A 277 4.56 -30.91 -0.59
CA SER A 277 3.31 -30.75 -1.34
C SER A 277 3.62 -30.19 -2.72
N GLY A 278 2.95 -30.67 -3.77
CA GLY A 278 3.11 -30.18 -5.14
C GLY A 278 2.41 -28.82 -5.36
N CYS A 279 2.67 -27.84 -4.48
CA CYS A 279 1.90 -26.60 -4.40
C CYS A 279 2.77 -25.43 -3.89
N GLN A 280 3.31 -24.70 -4.87
CA GLN A 280 3.85 -23.33 -4.83
C GLN A 280 5.13 -23.02 -4.01
N ASP A 281 6.06 -22.32 -4.68
CA ASP A 281 7.31 -21.79 -4.11
C ASP A 281 7.11 -20.58 -3.18
N THR A 282 5.89 -20.05 -3.08
CA THR A 282 5.60 -18.79 -2.37
C THR A 282 4.37 -18.94 -1.48
N TRP A 283 4.50 -18.54 -0.22
CA TRP A 283 3.42 -18.44 0.76
C TRP A 283 3.04 -16.97 0.99
N VAL A 284 1.88 -16.74 1.59
CA VAL A 284 1.33 -15.40 1.80
C VAL A 284 1.11 -15.15 3.29
N LEU A 285 1.75 -14.11 3.83
CA LEU A 285 1.54 -13.63 5.19
C LEU A 285 0.59 -12.44 5.18
N TYR A 286 -0.48 -12.51 5.99
CA TYR A 286 -1.48 -11.46 6.16
C TYR A 286 -1.52 -10.98 7.61
N SER A 287 -1.71 -9.68 7.84
CA SER A 287 -1.82 -9.10 9.19
C SER A 287 -2.95 -8.07 9.24
N HIS A 288 -3.87 -8.25 10.20
CA HIS A 288 -5.10 -7.48 10.33
C HIS A 288 -5.71 -7.63 11.74
N PRO A 289 -6.57 -6.72 12.22
CA PRO A 289 -7.41 -6.96 13.39
C PRO A 289 -8.34 -8.15 13.19
N THR A 290 -8.39 -9.09 14.14
CA THR A 290 -9.39 -10.18 14.17
C THR A 290 -10.45 -9.98 15.25
N GLY A 291 -10.33 -8.91 16.05
CA GLY A 291 -11.38 -8.43 16.94
C GLY A 291 -11.09 -7.04 17.51
N PRO A 292 -11.99 -6.46 18.34
CA PRO A 292 -11.86 -5.07 18.82
C PRO A 292 -10.61 -4.75 19.66
N LYS A 293 -9.85 -5.78 20.09
CA LYS A 293 -8.60 -5.66 20.86
C LYS A 293 -7.55 -6.71 20.46
N ALA A 294 -7.69 -7.33 19.28
CA ALA A 294 -6.83 -8.42 18.83
C ALA A 294 -6.35 -8.19 17.41
N TYR A 295 -5.03 -8.29 17.20
CA TYR A 295 -4.38 -8.38 15.91
C TYR A 295 -3.81 -9.80 15.80
N GLU A 296 -4.04 -10.46 14.67
CA GLU A 296 -3.40 -11.74 14.37
C GLU A 296 -2.64 -11.63 13.05
N MET A 297 -1.46 -12.23 13.03
CA MET A 297 -0.74 -12.53 11.80
C MET A 297 -1.17 -13.93 11.37
N VAL A 298 -1.83 -14.02 10.22
CA VAL A 298 -2.34 -15.29 9.69
C VAL A 298 -1.60 -15.60 8.40
N CYS A 299 -0.89 -16.72 8.40
CA CYS A 299 -0.17 -17.22 7.24
C CYS A 299 -1.05 -18.21 6.47
N PHE A 300 -1.09 -18.09 5.15
CA PHE A 300 -1.79 -19.01 4.27
C PHE A 300 -0.87 -19.45 3.13
N SER A 301 -0.88 -20.74 2.80
CA SER A 301 -0.47 -21.20 1.48
C SER A 301 -1.61 -20.96 0.49
N PHE A 302 -1.30 -20.47 -0.71
CA PHE A 302 -2.30 -20.31 -1.76
C PHE A 302 -2.44 -21.64 -2.51
N ALA A 303 -3.56 -22.32 -2.34
CA ALA A 303 -3.84 -23.58 -3.02
C ALA A 303 -4.37 -23.33 -4.45
N GLY A 304 -3.52 -22.74 -5.31
CA GLY A 304 -3.78 -22.67 -6.74
C GLY A 304 -3.84 -24.07 -7.37
N SER A 305 -4.56 -24.21 -8.48
CA SER A 305 -4.53 -25.43 -9.29
C SER A 305 -3.08 -25.76 -9.73
N SER A 306 -2.80 -27.05 -9.91
CA SER A 306 -1.47 -27.66 -9.75
C SER A 306 -0.46 -27.40 -10.88
N SER A 307 -0.25 -26.14 -11.25
CA SER A 307 0.74 -25.70 -12.24
C SER A 307 1.26 -24.27 -12.04
N THR A 308 0.66 -23.43 -11.19
CA THR A 308 0.96 -21.99 -11.13
C THR A 308 2.18 -21.61 -10.27
N PRO A 309 3.20 -20.93 -10.82
CA PRO A 309 4.32 -20.40 -10.04
C PRO A 309 4.03 -19.01 -9.43
N SER A 310 4.68 -18.73 -8.29
CA SER A 310 4.83 -17.43 -7.60
C SER A 310 3.60 -16.51 -7.50
N CYS A 311 3.03 -16.41 -6.28
CA CYS A 311 2.12 -15.34 -5.90
C CYS A 311 2.88 -14.09 -5.47
N LEU A 312 2.67 -12.95 -6.15
CA LEU A 312 3.10 -11.63 -5.70
C LEU A 312 1.86 -10.91 -5.13
N ALA A 313 1.96 -10.32 -3.93
CA ALA A 313 0.79 -9.86 -3.18
C ALA A 313 0.81 -8.34 -2.95
N THR A 314 -0.34 -7.68 -3.04
CA THR A 314 -0.49 -6.25 -2.77
C THR A 314 -1.86 -5.92 -2.16
N PHE A 315 -1.90 -4.95 -1.24
CA PHE A 315 -3.10 -4.54 -0.51
C PHE A 315 -3.77 -3.31 -1.14
N PHE A 316 -5.10 -3.22 -1.09
CA PHE A 316 -5.86 -2.07 -1.59
C PHE A 316 -6.83 -1.50 -0.53
N GLY A 317 -6.68 -0.22 -0.19
CA GLY A 317 -7.25 0.43 1.01
C GLY A 317 -8.68 0.96 0.91
N THR A 318 -9.60 0.28 0.23
CA THR A 318 -10.94 0.78 -0.07
C THR A 318 -11.80 1.12 1.17
N GLU A 319 -12.31 2.37 1.18
CA GLU A 319 -13.28 2.95 2.13
C GLU A 319 -12.81 3.23 3.56
N LYS A 320 -12.48 4.49 3.86
CA LYS A 320 -12.84 5.09 5.15
C LYS A 320 -14.26 5.66 5.06
N GLN A 321 -15.04 5.46 6.12
CA GLN A 321 -16.06 6.43 6.51
C GLN A 321 -15.75 6.86 7.95
N GLU A 322 -16.04 8.13 8.25
CA GLU A 322 -15.93 8.76 9.57
C GLU A 322 -17.16 8.43 10.43
#